data_AF-A0A940EZR0-F1
#
_entry.id   AF-A0A940EZR0-F1
#
_cell.length_a   1.000
_cell.length_b   1.000
_cell.length_c   1.000
_cell.angle_alpha   90.00
_cell.angle_beta   90.00
_cell.angle_gamma   90.00
#
_symmetry.space_group_name_H-M   'P 1'
#
loop_
_entity.id
_entity.type
_entity.pdbx_description
1 polymer ?
#
loop_
_entity_poly.entity_id
_entity_poly.type
_entity_poly.pdbx_seq_one_letter_code
_entity_poly.pdbx_strand_id
1 'polypeptide(L)'
;MNELRPAPGRRRAHVPAQRRNGAPAPASMLASMWSAVSSVHTVLEPRRRYFETTEADDQLGEQLTVLPIVDGWHPVTVAEAEELTYLLGVYAEVGDQETRDEAARMVSVLIYSMAEERAARRPGSR
;
A
#
# COMPACT_ATOMS: atom_id res chain seq x y z
N MET A 1 -11.12 -37.74 -16.15
CA MET A 1 -12.08 -36.91 -15.39
C MET A 1 -11.37 -36.46 -14.12
N ASN A 2 -11.16 -35.15 -14.02
CA ASN A 2 -10.69 -34.31 -12.90
C ASN A 2 -10.24 -34.97 -11.59
N GLU A 3 -8.93 -34.90 -11.32
CA GLU A 3 -8.40 -34.93 -9.96
C GLU A 3 -8.48 -33.53 -9.35
N LEU A 4 -8.95 -33.50 -8.10
CA LEU A 4 -9.34 -32.30 -7.36
C LEU A 4 -8.17 -31.33 -7.14
N ARG A 5 -8.39 -30.12 -7.63
CA ARG A 5 -7.65 -28.89 -7.39
C ARG A 5 -7.49 -28.63 -5.88
N PRO A 6 -6.29 -28.39 -5.33
CA PRO A 6 -6.17 -27.96 -3.95
C PRO A 6 -6.77 -26.57 -3.78
N ALA A 7 -7.68 -26.42 -2.81
CA ALA A 7 -8.29 -25.15 -2.45
C ALA A 7 -7.23 -24.15 -2.00
N PRO A 8 -7.25 -22.88 -2.47
CA PRO A 8 -6.32 -21.86 -2.00
C PRO A 8 -6.79 -21.31 -0.66
N GLY A 9 -6.66 -22.13 0.39
CA GLY A 9 -6.70 -21.69 1.77
C GLY A 9 -5.40 -21.01 2.17
N ARG A 10 -4.98 -19.95 1.46
CA ARG A 10 -3.96 -19.03 1.98
C ARG A 10 -4.66 -18.09 2.96
N ARG A 11 -4.86 -18.57 4.19
CA ARG A 11 -4.87 -17.65 5.32
C ARG A 11 -3.50 -16.98 5.31
N ARG A 12 -3.40 -15.78 4.72
CA ARG A 12 -2.31 -14.85 5.03
C ARG A 12 -2.44 -14.63 6.53
N ALA A 13 -1.67 -15.40 7.31
CA ALA A 13 -1.44 -15.08 8.69
C ALA A 13 -1.03 -13.60 8.69
N HIS A 14 -1.77 -12.80 9.45
CA HIS A 14 -1.41 -11.41 9.72
C HIS A 14 -0.02 -11.46 10.36
N VAL A 15 1.02 -11.32 9.54
CA VAL A 15 2.40 -11.39 10.02
C VAL A 15 2.52 -10.15 10.91
N PRO A 16 2.68 -10.31 12.24
CA PRO A 16 2.96 -9.16 13.09
C PRO A 16 4.24 -8.55 12.52
N ALA A 17 4.27 -7.24 12.28
CA ALA A 17 5.42 -6.51 11.76
C ALA A 17 6.69 -6.90 12.53
N GLN A 18 7.38 -7.94 12.04
CA GLN A 18 8.37 -8.65 12.82
C GLN A 18 9.66 -7.87 12.62
N ARG A 19 9.90 -6.90 13.52
CA ARG A 19 11.13 -6.09 13.63
C ARG A 19 11.75 -5.72 12.27
N ARG A 20 11.15 -4.73 11.59
CA ARG A 20 11.70 -4.13 10.36
C ARG A 20 12.93 -3.26 10.66
N ASN A 21 14.07 -3.91 10.94
CA ASN A 21 15.38 -3.37 10.60
C ASN A 21 15.75 -3.91 9.21
N GLY A 22 14.99 -3.48 8.20
CA GLY A 22 15.24 -3.85 6.80
C GLY A 22 16.33 -2.99 6.19
N ALA A 23 17.01 -3.51 5.16
CA ALA A 23 17.94 -2.73 4.36
C ALA A 23 17.24 -1.49 3.75
N PRO A 24 17.95 -0.37 3.58
CA PRO A 24 17.37 0.81 2.92
C PRO A 24 16.93 0.45 1.50
N ALA A 25 15.76 0.93 1.09
CA ALA A 25 15.27 0.72 -0.26
C ALA A 25 16.23 1.38 -1.29
N PRO A 26 16.70 0.65 -2.31
CA PRO A 26 17.50 1.26 -3.36
C PRO A 26 16.65 2.22 -4.20
N ALA A 27 17.29 3.22 -4.81
CA ALA A 27 16.59 4.26 -5.59
C ALA A 27 15.71 3.70 -6.72
N SER A 28 16.13 2.59 -7.34
CA SER A 28 15.33 1.90 -8.38
C SER A 28 14.02 1.34 -7.82
N MET A 29 14.01 0.84 -6.58
CA MET A 29 12.80 0.34 -5.92
C MET A 29 11.85 1.50 -5.59
N LEU A 30 12.40 2.60 -5.07
CA LEU A 30 11.60 3.81 -4.81
C LEU A 30 11.01 4.37 -6.11
N ALA A 31 11.77 4.37 -7.21
CA ALA A 31 11.27 4.80 -8.52
C ALA A 31 10.09 3.91 -9.01
N SER A 32 10.20 2.59 -8.87
CA SER A 32 9.10 1.68 -9.19
C SER A 32 7.86 1.94 -8.33
N MET A 33 8.05 2.20 -7.05
CA MET A 33 6.96 2.54 -6.14
C MET A 33 6.28 3.86 -6.54
N TRP A 34 7.04 4.92 -6.85
CA TRP A 34 6.47 6.18 -7.32
C TRP A 34 5.76 6.05 -8.67
N SER A 35 6.24 5.16 -9.54
CA SER A 35 5.53 4.79 -10.76
C SER A 35 4.18 4.14 -10.44
N ALA A 36 4.13 3.21 -9.49
CA ALA A 36 2.88 2.59 -9.05
C ALA A 36 1.89 3.61 -8.43
N VAL A 37 2.37 4.55 -7.60
CA VAL A 37 1.55 5.66 -7.07
C VAL A 37 0.94 6.48 -8.21
N SER A 38 1.75 6.82 -9.22
CA SER A 38 1.28 7.57 -10.40
C SER A 38 0.23 6.82 -11.21
N SER A 39 0.41 5.50 -11.38
CA SER A 39 -0.59 4.64 -12.02
C SER A 39 -1.92 4.63 -11.27
N VAL A 40 -1.88 4.55 -9.93
CA VAL A 40 -3.09 4.60 -9.11
C VAL A 40 -3.81 5.95 -9.25
N HIS A 41 -3.09 7.08 -9.25
CA HIS A 41 -3.71 8.38 -9.54
C HIS A 41 -4.38 8.43 -10.90
N THR A 42 -3.75 7.85 -11.93
CA THR A 42 -4.31 7.78 -13.29
C THR A 42 -5.60 6.96 -13.35
N VAL A 43 -5.76 5.96 -12.49
CA VAL A 43 -7.00 5.15 -12.37
C VAL A 43 -8.06 5.85 -11.51
N LEU A 44 -7.64 6.47 -10.40
CA LEU A 44 -8.52 7.14 -9.45
C LEU A 44 -9.18 8.41 -10.03
N GLU A 45 -8.45 9.20 -10.81
CA GLU A 45 -8.95 10.48 -11.31
C GLU A 45 -10.19 10.32 -12.22
N PRO A 46 -10.19 9.45 -13.26
CA PRO A 46 -11.39 9.17 -14.04
C PRO A 46 -12.50 8.55 -13.19
N ARG A 47 -12.18 7.71 -12.20
CA ARG A 47 -13.17 7.10 -11.32
C ARG A 47 -13.95 8.14 -10.53
N ARG A 48 -13.25 9.04 -9.85
CA ARG A 48 -13.84 10.18 -9.11
C ARG A 48 -14.74 11.06 -9.97
N ARG A 49 -14.47 11.13 -11.28
CA ARG A 49 -15.19 12.00 -12.21
C ARG A 49 -16.41 11.35 -12.85
N TYR A 50 -16.36 10.05 -13.10
CA TYR A 50 -17.32 9.36 -13.97
C TYR A 50 -18.06 8.20 -13.30
N PHE A 51 -17.63 7.77 -12.11
CA PHE A 51 -18.18 6.61 -11.41
C PHE A 51 -18.40 6.93 -9.92
N GLU A 52 -19.20 6.10 -9.24
CA GLU A 52 -19.30 6.16 -7.78
C GLU A 52 -17.98 5.66 -7.16
N THR A 53 -17.43 6.46 -6.24
CA THR A 53 -16.26 6.10 -5.43
C THR A 53 -16.71 5.51 -4.10
N THR A 54 -15.83 4.68 -3.53
CA THR A 54 -15.98 4.19 -2.16
C THR A 54 -15.20 5.09 -1.20
N GLU A 55 -15.53 5.02 0.09
CA GLU A 55 -14.75 5.70 1.14
C GLU A 55 -13.26 5.29 1.09
N ALA A 56 -12.97 4.03 0.72
CA ALA A 56 -11.61 3.53 0.55
C ALA A 56 -10.87 4.19 -0.63
N ASP A 57 -11.55 4.42 -1.76
CA ASP A 57 -10.99 5.16 -2.91
C ASP A 57 -10.67 6.62 -2.53
N ASP A 58 -11.53 7.24 -1.73
CA ASP A 58 -11.36 8.62 -1.31
C ASP A 58 -10.19 8.77 -0.34
N GLN A 59 -10.16 7.94 0.70
CA GLN A 59 -9.08 7.88 1.68
C GLN A 59 -7.73 7.57 1.01
N LEU A 60 -7.68 6.59 0.11
CA LEU A 60 -6.45 6.23 -0.58
C LEU A 60 -5.90 7.42 -1.37
N GLY A 61 -6.74 8.11 -2.16
CA GLY A 61 -6.26 9.22 -2.97
C GLY A 61 -5.78 10.41 -2.13
N GLU A 62 -6.40 10.67 -0.97
CA GLU A 62 -5.89 11.68 -0.03
C GLU A 62 -4.52 11.28 0.52
N GLN A 63 -4.37 10.02 0.94
CA GLN A 63 -3.11 9.55 1.50
C GLN A 63 -1.97 9.56 0.49
N LEU A 64 -2.23 9.13 -0.76
CA LEU A 64 -1.22 9.17 -1.81
C LEU A 64 -0.80 10.59 -2.18
N THR A 65 -1.72 11.56 -2.08
CA THR A 65 -1.40 12.98 -2.29
C THR A 65 -0.45 13.51 -1.20
N VAL A 66 -0.61 13.04 0.04
CA VAL A 66 0.17 13.50 1.20
C VAL A 66 1.44 12.69 1.43
N LEU A 67 1.49 11.44 0.94
CA LEU A 67 2.63 10.52 1.03
C LEU A 67 3.99 11.18 0.69
N PRO A 68 4.17 11.93 -0.41
CA PRO A 68 5.45 12.56 -0.72
C PRO A 68 5.81 13.73 0.22
N ILE A 69 4.86 14.26 0.99
CA ILE A 69 5.02 15.47 1.82
C ILE A 69 5.36 15.10 3.27
N VAL A 70 4.79 14.01 3.80
CA VAL A 70 4.95 13.63 5.20
C VAL A 70 6.13 12.67 5.36
N ASP A 71 7.25 13.15 5.90
CA ASP A 71 8.47 12.36 6.10
C ASP A 71 8.25 11.01 6.81
N GLY A 72 7.29 10.96 7.74
CA GLY A 72 6.94 9.73 8.48
C GLY A 72 6.26 8.66 7.62
N TRP A 73 5.70 9.03 6.48
CA TRP A 73 4.91 8.15 5.63
C TRP A 73 5.75 7.53 4.50
N HIS A 74 6.94 8.07 4.22
CA HIS A 74 7.81 7.58 3.16
C HIS A 74 8.32 6.17 3.47
N PRO A 75 8.22 5.19 2.55
CA PRO A 75 8.89 3.91 2.73
C PRO A 75 10.40 4.10 2.63
N VAL A 76 11.13 3.61 3.62
CA VAL A 76 12.60 3.74 3.68
C VAL A 76 13.29 2.39 3.59
N THR A 77 12.57 1.30 3.82
CA THR A 77 13.08 -0.06 3.75
C THR A 77 12.61 -0.77 2.48
N VAL A 78 13.40 -1.75 2.01
CA VAL A 78 13.03 -2.62 0.87
C VAL A 78 11.65 -3.23 1.07
N ALA A 79 11.38 -3.79 2.25
CA ALA A 79 10.12 -4.49 2.53
C ALA A 79 8.90 -3.56 2.43
N GLU A 80 8.99 -2.33 2.94
CA GLU A 80 7.90 -1.35 2.83
C GLU A 80 7.67 -0.95 1.37
N ALA A 81 8.75 -0.68 0.63
CA ALA A 81 8.66 -0.26 -0.77
C ALA A 81 8.10 -1.38 -1.67
N GLU A 82 8.51 -2.63 -1.46
CA GLU A 82 7.99 -3.80 -2.18
C GLU A 82 6.51 -4.03 -1.87
N GLU A 83 6.13 -3.99 -0.59
CA GLU A 83 4.74 -4.22 -0.19
C GLU A 83 3.81 -3.12 -0.70
N LEU A 84 4.23 -1.85 -0.59
CA LEU A 84 3.46 -0.73 -1.11
C LEU A 84 3.33 -0.80 -2.63
N THR A 85 4.42 -1.09 -3.36
CA THR A 85 4.41 -1.27 -4.82
C THR A 85 3.44 -2.38 -5.24
N TYR A 86 3.48 -3.52 -4.54
CA TYR A 86 2.59 -4.65 -4.81
C TYR A 86 1.12 -4.28 -4.61
N LEU A 87 0.77 -3.67 -3.48
CA LEU A 87 -0.63 -3.31 -3.17
C LEU A 87 -1.18 -2.25 -4.13
N LEU A 88 -0.36 -1.27 -4.51
CA LEU A 88 -0.73 -0.26 -5.50
C LEU A 88 -0.94 -0.90 -6.90
N GLY A 89 -0.11 -1.87 -7.27
CA GLY A 89 -0.32 -2.65 -8.49
C GLY A 89 -1.64 -3.42 -8.48
N VAL A 90 -1.96 -4.09 -7.37
CA VAL A 90 -3.26 -4.78 -7.20
C VAL A 90 -4.43 -3.81 -7.35
N TYR A 91 -4.36 -2.64 -6.71
CA TYR A 91 -5.41 -1.62 -6.84
C TYR A 91 -5.60 -1.17 -8.31
N ALA A 92 -4.51 -0.94 -9.04
CA ALA A 92 -4.54 -0.42 -10.41
C ALA A 92 -5.02 -1.46 -11.44
N GLU A 93 -4.72 -2.75 -11.25
CA GLU A 93 -4.99 -3.80 -12.24
C GLU A 93 -6.33 -4.51 -12.04
N VAL A 94 -6.85 -4.57 -10.81
CA VAL A 94 -8.04 -5.39 -10.53
C VAL A 94 -9.33 -4.67 -10.91
N GLY A 95 -10.22 -5.38 -11.63
CA GLY A 95 -11.54 -4.87 -12.04
C GLY A 95 -12.62 -4.95 -10.95
N ASP A 96 -12.52 -5.95 -10.07
CA ASP A 96 -13.46 -6.18 -8.97
C ASP A 96 -13.35 -5.12 -7.84
N GLN A 97 -14.49 -4.64 -7.35
CA GLN A 97 -14.54 -3.57 -6.36
C GLN A 97 -14.10 -4.04 -4.97
N GLU A 98 -14.48 -5.24 -4.53
CA GLU A 98 -14.13 -5.77 -3.20
C GLU A 98 -12.61 -5.91 -3.03
N THR A 99 -11.95 -6.48 -4.03
CA THR A 99 -10.49 -6.64 -4.05
C THR A 99 -9.78 -5.29 -4.10
N ARG A 100 -10.33 -4.32 -4.83
CA ARG A 100 -9.80 -2.95 -4.90
C ARG A 100 -9.92 -2.24 -3.56
N ASP A 101 -11.07 -2.31 -2.90
CA ASP A 101 -11.32 -1.72 -1.59
C ASP A 101 -10.45 -2.37 -0.50
N GLU A 102 -10.21 -3.67 -0.58
CA GLU A 102 -9.25 -4.36 0.30
C GLU A 102 -7.82 -3.86 0.06
N ALA A 103 -7.39 -3.73 -1.20
CA ALA A 103 -6.07 -3.19 -1.53
C ALA A 103 -5.90 -1.76 -1.02
N ALA A 104 -6.90 -0.89 -1.21
CA ALA A 104 -6.90 0.48 -0.72
C ALA A 104 -6.79 0.54 0.82
N ARG A 105 -7.54 -0.30 1.53
CA ARG A 105 -7.45 -0.41 3.00
C ARG A 105 -6.08 -0.91 3.44
N MET A 106 -5.53 -1.92 2.78
CA MET A 106 -4.19 -2.45 3.09
C MET A 106 -3.08 -1.41 2.87
N VAL A 107 -3.15 -0.63 1.77
CA VAL A 107 -2.23 0.49 1.54
C VAL A 107 -2.33 1.49 2.69
N SER A 108 -3.55 1.83 3.09
CA SER A 108 -3.79 2.79 4.16
C SER A 108 -3.20 2.34 5.50
N VAL A 109 -3.42 1.07 5.85
CA VAL A 109 -2.86 0.45 7.06
C VAL A 109 -1.33 0.44 7.01
N LEU A 110 -0.73 0.11 5.86
CA LEU A 110 0.72 0.09 5.71
C LEU A 110 1.33 1.48 5.90
N ILE A 111 0.75 2.53 5.29
CA ILE A 111 1.20 3.91 5.42
C ILE A 111 1.13 4.39 6.89
N TYR A 112 0.03 4.08 7.58
CA TYR A 112 -0.08 4.43 9.01
C TYR A 112 0.90 3.65 9.88
N SER A 113 1.04 2.34 9.68
CA SER A 113 1.98 1.50 10.46
C SER A 113 3.41 2.03 10.33
N MET A 114 3.79 2.39 9.10
CA MET A 114 5.02 3.08 8.76
C MET A 114 5.23 4.37 9.56
N ALA A 115 4.20 5.22 9.63
CA ALA A 115 4.23 6.46 10.39
C ALA A 115 4.38 6.23 11.91
N GLU A 116 3.61 5.29 12.46
CA GLU A 116 3.64 4.92 13.88
C GLU A 116 4.99 4.36 14.29
N GLU A 117 5.57 3.44 13.50
CA GLU A 117 6.89 2.88 13.75
C GLU A 117 7.96 3.99 13.81
N ARG A 118 7.90 4.96 12.90
CA ARG A 118 8.84 6.09 12.89
C ARG A 118 8.62 7.02 14.07
N ALA A 119 7.38 7.29 14.46
CA ALA A 119 7.07 8.08 15.65
C ALA A 119 7.62 7.42 16.93
N ALA A 120 7.49 6.09 17.07
CA ALA A 120 8.02 5.33 18.19
C ALA A 120 9.56 5.29 18.26
N ARG A 121 10.25 5.47 17.12
CA ARG A 121 11.73 5.47 17.03
C ARG A 121 12.36 6.82 17.38
N ARG A 122 11.61 7.93 17.45
CA ARG A 122 12.16 9.25 17.80
C ARG A 122 12.49 9.29 19.31
N PRO A 123 13.77 9.40 19.73
CA PRO A 123 14.11 9.54 21.13
C PRO A 123 13.92 11.00 21.55
N GLY A 124 13.06 11.25 22.55
CA GLY A 124 12.98 12.56 23.23
C GLY A 124 11.77 13.42 22.87
N SER A 125 10.69 13.26 23.61
CA SER A 125 9.78 14.35 23.97
C SER A 125 9.42 14.20 25.44
N ARG A 126 10.44 14.40 26.29
CA ARG A 126 10.33 14.73 27.70
C ARG A 126 11.44 15.71 28.03
#